data_AF-A0A923A2V6-F1
#
_entry.id   AF-A0A923A2V6-F1
#
_cell.length_a   1.000
_cell.length_b   1.000
_cell.length_c   1.000
_cell.angle_alpha   90.00
_cell.angle_beta   90.00
_cell.angle_gamma   90.00
#
_symmetry.space_group_name_H-M   'P 1'
#
loop_
_entity.id
_entity.type
_entity.pdbx_description
1 polymer ?
#
loop_
_entity_poly.entity_id
_entity_poly.type
_entity_poly.pdbx_seq_one_letter_code
_entity_poly.pdbx_strand_id
1 'polypeptide(L)'
;MHLDGIDREIINQIQSDFPITTRPFQTIADRIGITEQEVLTRICQLKKKKIIRRIGGNFVPEKLGFVSTLCAAKVPEDKIDEFSNIVNQK
;
A
#
# COMPACT_ATOMS: atom_id res chain seq x y z
N MET A 1 -14.47 -1.29 -14.66
CA MET A 1 -14.30 -0.44 -13.46
C MET A 1 -13.61 0.84 -13.93
N HIS A 2 -14.25 2.00 -13.82
CA HIS A 2 -13.72 3.24 -14.38
C HIS A 2 -13.07 4.08 -13.27
N LEU A 3 -11.78 4.34 -13.40
CA LEU A 3 -11.06 5.38 -12.64
C LEU A 3 -11.16 6.66 -13.45
N ASP A 4 -11.87 7.65 -12.91
CA ASP A 4 -11.95 8.96 -13.52
C ASP A 4 -10.63 9.74 -13.36
N GLY A 5 -10.54 10.93 -13.95
CA GLY A 5 -9.32 11.74 -13.89
C GLY A 5 -8.92 12.14 -12.48
N ILE A 6 -9.90 12.43 -11.61
CA ILE A 6 -9.67 12.85 -10.23
C ILE A 6 -9.15 11.68 -9.39
N ASP A 7 -9.74 10.49 -9.55
CA ASP A 7 -9.27 9.30 -8.85
C ASP A 7 -7.80 8.98 -9.21
N ARG A 8 -7.40 9.18 -10.47
CA ARG A 8 -6.01 8.99 -10.92
C ARG A 8 -5.08 10.03 -10.31
N GLU A 9 -5.47 11.30 -10.31
CA GLU A 9 -4.73 12.39 -9.65
C GLU A 9 -4.51 12.10 -8.16
N ILE A 10 -5.57 11.69 -7.45
CA ILE A 10 -5.49 11.30 -6.03
C ILE A 10 -4.50 10.14 -5.84
N ILE A 11 -4.59 9.09 -6.67
CA ILE A 11 -3.69 7.93 -6.59
C ILE A 11 -2.23 8.36 -6.82
N ASN A 12 -1.97 9.17 -7.84
CA ASN A 12 -0.62 9.65 -8.17
C ASN A 12 0.00 10.46 -7.02
N GLN A 13 -0.78 11.38 -6.41
CA GLN A 13 -0.34 12.17 -5.26
C GLN A 13 -0.02 11.28 -4.05
N ILE A 14 -0.88 10.31 -3.74
CA ILE A 14 -0.68 9.42 -2.58
C ILE A 14 0.53 8.49 -2.78
N GLN A 15 0.80 8.04 -4.01
CA GLN A 15 1.89 7.10 -4.28
C GLN A 15 3.27 7.76 -4.28
N SER A 16 3.37 8.99 -4.78
CA SER A 16 4.66 9.61 -5.12
C SER A 16 5.12 10.64 -4.10
N ASP A 17 4.19 11.50 -3.64
CA ASP A 17 4.50 12.64 -2.77
C ASP A 17 3.36 12.85 -1.76
N PHE A 18 3.13 11.84 -0.92
CA PHE A 18 2.14 11.96 0.15
C PHE A 18 2.57 13.08 1.12
N PRO A 19 1.79 14.15 1.29
CA PRO A 19 2.22 15.30 2.07
C PRO A 19 2.47 14.95 3.54
N ILE A 20 3.60 15.38 4.09
CA ILE A 20 3.90 15.26 5.53
C ILE A 20 3.53 16.58 6.21
N THR A 21 2.22 16.81 6.35
CA THR A 21 1.63 18.00 6.98
C THR A 21 0.63 17.59 8.05
N THR A 22 0.15 18.54 8.84
CA THR A 22 -0.89 18.30 9.85
C THR A 22 -2.23 17.90 9.23
N ARG A 23 -2.48 18.29 7.97
CA ARG A 23 -3.71 17.97 7.20
C ARG A 23 -3.34 17.50 5.79
N PRO A 24 -2.84 16.28 5.62
CA PRO A 24 -2.28 15.82 4.36
C PRO A 24 -3.34 15.69 3.25
N PHE A 25 -4.57 15.30 3.60
CA PHE A 25 -5.66 15.17 2.63
C PHE A 25 -6.17 16.53 2.18
N GLN A 26 -6.21 17.54 3.06
CA GLN A 26 -6.44 18.92 2.66
C GLN A 26 -5.36 19.39 1.67
N THR A 27 -4.07 19.13 1.94
CA THR A 27 -2.99 19.50 1.01
C THR A 27 -3.16 18.84 -0.37
N ILE A 28 -3.59 17.57 -0.41
CA ILE A 28 -3.91 16.89 -1.68
C ILE A 28 -5.12 17.55 -2.36
N ALA A 29 -6.15 17.89 -1.59
CA ALA A 29 -7.35 18.55 -2.09
C ALA A 29 -7.04 19.91 -2.73
N ASP A 30 -6.20 20.71 -2.08
CA ASP A 30 -5.74 22.01 -2.58
C ASP A 30 -4.94 21.87 -3.88
N ARG A 31 -4.08 20.85 -3.99
CA ARG A 31 -3.29 20.56 -5.21
C ARG A 31 -4.17 20.16 -6.40
N ILE A 32 -5.25 19.40 -6.16
CA ILE A 32 -6.15 18.87 -7.21
C ILE A 32 -7.30 19.85 -7.51
N GLY A 33 -7.61 20.77 -6.60
CA GLY A 33 -8.71 21.73 -6.75
C GLY A 33 -10.08 21.18 -6.33
N ILE A 34 -10.12 20.31 -5.32
CA ILE A 34 -11.37 19.74 -4.77
C ILE A 34 -11.42 19.91 -3.25
N THR A 35 -12.51 19.46 -2.61
CA THR A 35 -12.61 19.52 -1.14
C THR A 35 -11.90 18.34 -0.47
N GLU A 36 -11.41 18.52 0.76
CA GLU A 36 -10.82 17.42 1.53
C GLU A 36 -11.83 16.27 1.73
N GLN A 37 -13.10 16.59 1.96
CA GLN A 37 -14.16 15.61 2.12
C GLN A 37 -14.32 14.73 0.86
N GLU A 38 -14.19 15.32 -0.33
CA GLU A 38 -14.24 14.58 -1.58
C GLU A 38 -13.02 13.66 -1.74
N VAL A 39 -11.81 14.16 -1.45
CA VAL A 39 -10.58 13.34 -1.43
C VAL A 39 -10.76 12.13 -0.52
N LEU A 40 -11.17 12.34 0.73
CA LEU A 40 -11.38 11.27 1.71
C LEU A 40 -12.44 10.26 1.27
N THR A 41 -13.54 10.75 0.68
CA THR A 41 -14.62 9.90 0.17
C THR A 41 -14.12 8.99 -0.94
N ARG A 42 -13.38 9.56 -1.91
CA ARG A 42 -12.79 8.82 -3.03
C ARG A 42 -11.76 7.80 -2.55
N ILE A 43 -10.84 8.19 -1.66
CA ILE A 43 -9.86 7.28 -1.05
C ILE A 43 -10.57 6.11 -0.35
N CYS A 44 -11.61 6.38 0.45
CA CYS A 44 -12.37 5.33 1.12
C CYS A 44 -13.01 4.35 0.13
N GLN A 45 -13.58 4.85 -0.98
CA GLN A 45 -14.14 4.00 -2.02
C GLN A 45 -13.06 3.17 -2.73
N LEU A 46 -11.92 3.77 -3.09
CA LEU A 46 -10.79 3.09 -3.72
C LEU A 46 -10.21 2.00 -2.81
N LYS A 47 -10.17 2.24 -1.50
CA LYS A 47 -9.76 1.25 -0.49
C LYS A 47 -10.77 0.11 -0.35
N LYS A 48 -12.08 0.42 -0.28
CA LYS A 48 -13.15 -0.60 -0.25
C LYS A 48 -13.12 -1.50 -1.50
N LYS A 49 -12.82 -0.90 -2.65
CA LYS A 49 -12.69 -1.61 -3.93
C LYS A 49 -11.32 -2.32 -4.10
N LYS A 50 -10.46 -2.30 -3.09
CA LYS A 50 -9.10 -2.89 -3.08
C LYS A 50 -8.14 -2.37 -4.16
N ILE A 51 -8.43 -1.21 -4.76
CA ILE A 51 -7.46 -0.50 -5.62
C ILE A 51 -6.33 0.03 -4.75
N ILE A 52 -6.67 0.73 -3.67
CA ILE A 52 -5.72 1.09 -2.62
C ILE A 52 -5.66 -0.05 -1.61
N ARG A 53 -4.54 -0.77 -1.59
CA ARG A 53 -4.31 -1.89 -0.64
C ARG A 53 -4.00 -1.40 0.76
N ARG A 54 -3.10 -0.42 0.89
CA ARG A 54 -2.62 0.13 2.16
C ARG A 54 -2.14 1.56 1.96
N ILE A 55 -2.37 2.41 2.96
CA ILE A 55 -1.73 3.72 3.12
C ILE A 55 -0.94 3.63 4.42
N GLY A 56 0.37 3.87 4.37
CA GLY A 56 1.26 3.77 5.51
C GLY A 56 2.73 3.75 5.10
N GLY A 57 3.64 3.76 6.08
CA GLY A 57 5.07 3.76 5.83
C GLY A 57 5.55 2.51 5.08
N ASN A 58 6.42 2.72 4.09
CA ASN A 58 7.25 1.70 3.47
C ASN A 58 8.69 1.96 3.92
N PHE A 59 9.29 0.98 4.58
CA PHE A 59 10.64 1.11 5.12
C PHE A 59 11.61 0.29 4.29
N VAL A 60 12.83 0.81 4.16
CA VAL A 60 13.97 0.12 3.56
C VAL A 60 14.60 -0.76 4.65
N PRO A 61 14.48 -2.09 4.61
CA PRO A 61 14.89 -2.98 5.70
C PRO A 61 16.34 -2.79 6.14
N GLU A 62 17.24 -2.55 5.18
CA GLU A 62 18.68 -2.35 5.41
C GLU A 62 18.95 -1.12 6.29
N LYS A 63 18.15 -0.05 6.12
CA LYS A 63 18.25 1.16 6.95
C LYS A 63 17.75 0.96 8.37
N LEU A 64 16.98 -0.10 8.60
CA LEU A 64 16.50 -0.51 9.93
C LEU A 64 17.41 -1.58 10.56
N GLY A 65 18.52 -1.94 9.92
CA GLY A 65 19.45 -2.98 10.41
C GLY A 65 18.96 -4.41 10.17
N PHE A 66 17.91 -4.60 9.36
CA PHE A 66 17.46 -5.92 8.96
C PHE A 66 18.24 -6.41 7.75
N VAL A 67 18.47 -7.72 7.71
CA VAL A 67 19.01 -8.44 6.55
C VAL A 67 17.97 -9.43 6.06
N SER A 68 17.92 -9.65 4.75
CA SER A 68 17.02 -10.61 4.12
C SER A 68 17.84 -11.55 3.23
N THR A 69 17.42 -12.81 3.14
CA THR A 69 18.02 -13.81 2.24
C THR A 69 16.94 -14.63 1.57
N LEU A 70 17.17 -15.02 0.32
CA LEU A 70 16.33 -15.97 -0.39
C LEU A 70 16.79 -17.39 -0.04
N CYS A 71 15.88 -18.21 0.47
CA CYS A 71 16.12 -19.62 0.76
C CYS A 71 15.31 -20.50 -0.21
N ALA A 72 15.90 -21.61 -0.63
CA ALA A 72 15.22 -22.62 -1.45
C ALA A 72 15.43 -24.01 -0.82
N ALA A 73 14.39 -24.84 -0.88
CA ALA A 73 14.44 -26.21 -0.39
C ALA A 73 13.86 -27.16 -1.44
N LYS A 74 14.48 -28.33 -1.59
CA LYS A 74 13.89 -29.45 -2.34
C LYS A 74 13.06 -30.27 -1.36
N VAL A 75 11.73 -30.22 -1.50
CA VAL A 75 10.79 -30.87 -0.59
C VAL A 75 10.08 -32.00 -1.33
N PRO A 76 10.04 -33.23 -0.78
CA PRO A 76 9.19 -34.30 -1.29
C PRO A 76 7.71 -33.88 -1.35
N GLU A 77 6.98 -34.32 -2.38
CA GLU A 77 5.60 -33.87 -2.66
C GLU A 77 4.65 -34.13 -1.48
N ASP A 78 4.82 -35.26 -0.79
CA ASP A 78 4.05 -35.68 0.38
C ASP A 78 4.30 -34.79 1.62
N LYS A 79 5.34 -33.95 1.61
CA LYS A 79 5.75 -33.09 2.74
C LYS A 79 5.57 -31.60 2.48
N ILE A 80 5.08 -31.19 1.32
CA ILE A 80 4.98 -29.78 0.94
C ILE A 80 4.12 -28.99 1.93
N ASP A 81 2.97 -29.54 2.33
CA ASP A 81 2.04 -28.85 3.24
C ASP A 81 2.64 -28.68 4.64
N GLU A 82 3.23 -29.74 5.20
CA GLU A 82 3.89 -29.70 6.51
C GLU A 82 5.05 -28.69 6.51
N PHE A 83 5.92 -28.75 5.49
CA PHE A 83 7.05 -27.84 5.36
C PHE A 83 6.58 -26.38 5.25
N SER A 84 5.58 -26.12 4.41
CA SER A 84 5.04 -24.77 4.21
C SER A 84 4.39 -24.22 5.48
N ASN A 85 3.70 -25.06 6.24
CA ASN A 85 3.10 -24.66 7.51
C ASN A 85 4.18 -24.24 8.52
N ILE A 86 5.30 -24.97 8.60
CA ILE A 86 6.41 -24.61 9.49
C ILE A 86 7.05 -23.29 9.06
N VAL A 87 7.32 -23.09 7.76
CA VAL A 87 7.92 -21.84 7.25
C VAL A 87 7.01 -20.62 7.48
N ASN A 88 5.69 -20.80 7.39
CA ASN A 88 4.71 -19.73 7.54
C ASN A 88 4.30 -19.45 9.00
N GLN A 89 4.85 -20.17 9.98
CA GLN A 89 4.62 -19.87 11.40
C GLN A 89 5.17 -18.48 11.73
N LYS A 90 4.36 -17.71 12.45
CA LYS A 90 4.70 -16.35 12.90
C LYS A 90 5.15 -16.33 14.35
#